data_AF-A0A974HC79-F1
#
_entry.id   AF-A0A974HC79-F1
#
_cell.length_a   1.000
_cell.length_b   1.000
_cell.length_c   1.000
_cell.angle_alpha   90.00
_cell.angle_beta   90.00
_cell.angle_gamma   90.00
#
_symmetry.space_group_name_H-M   'P 1'
#
loop_
_entity.id
_entity.type
_entity.pdbx_description
1 polymer ?
#
loop_
_entity_poly.entity_id
_entity_poly.type
_entity_poly.pdbx_seq_one_letter_code
_entity_poly.pdbx_strand_id
1 'polypeptide(L)'
;MAEGQEEHFSRTQRLKAAVHYVVGSLCQEVADDKEIDFSKQAIAAISEITFRQCESFAKDLEIFARHAKRTTINMDDVKLLARRSRSLYAHISKCSDEIAANSLEQKEKKKKKSVSGGNVSRNSDMDTVVPESKD
;
A
#
# COMPACT_ATOMS: atom_id res chain seq x y z
N MET A 1 -13.28 27.33 10.67
CA MET A 1 -13.72 26.08 11.34
C MET A 1 -14.61 25.22 10.43
N ALA A 2 -15.53 25.79 9.64
CA ALA A 2 -16.37 25.03 8.70
C ALA A 2 -15.58 24.38 7.53
N GLU A 3 -14.61 25.08 6.95
CA GLU A 3 -13.82 24.58 5.80
C GLU A 3 -13.05 23.28 6.12
N GLY A 4 -12.42 23.18 7.30
CA GLY A 4 -11.70 21.97 7.71
C GLY A 4 -12.61 20.75 7.97
N GLN A 5 -13.89 20.97 8.29
CA GLN A 5 -14.86 19.88 8.45
C GLN A 5 -15.34 19.36 7.10
N GLU A 6 -15.55 20.25 6.14
CA GLU A 6 -15.98 19.91 4.77
C GLU A 6 -14.88 19.14 4.02
N GLU A 7 -13.62 19.58 4.12
CA GLU A 7 -12.49 18.84 3.56
C GLU A 7 -12.33 17.44 4.15
N HIS A 8 -12.47 17.30 5.47
CA HIS A 8 -12.39 16.01 6.15
C HIS A 8 -13.53 15.07 5.70
N PHE A 9 -14.75 15.60 5.58
CA PHE A 9 -15.89 14.86 5.08
C PHE A 9 -15.65 14.37 3.63
N SER A 10 -15.25 15.27 2.74
CA SER A 10 -14.95 14.95 1.33
C SER A 10 -13.86 13.89 1.21
N ARG A 11 -12.77 14.01 1.98
CA ARG A 11 -11.70 13.01 2.03
C ARG A 11 -12.21 11.65 2.51
N THR A 12 -13.01 11.64 3.56
CA THR A 12 -13.60 10.41 4.10
C THR A 12 -14.48 9.72 3.08
N GLN A 13 -15.32 10.46 2.35
CA GLN A 13 -16.18 9.90 1.31
C GLN A 13 -15.36 9.29 0.16
N ARG A 14 -14.29 9.95 -0.28
CA ARG A 14 -13.39 9.41 -1.31
C ARG A 14 -12.74 8.09 -0.87
N LEU A 15 -12.28 8.01 0.38
CA LEU A 15 -11.71 6.77 0.92
C LEU A 15 -12.76 5.66 1.04
N LYS A 16 -13.97 5.97 1.51
CA LYS A 16 -15.08 5.00 1.57
C LYS A 16 -15.45 4.47 0.19
N ALA A 17 -15.52 5.34 -0.82
CA ALA A 17 -15.77 4.93 -2.20
C ALA A 17 -14.69 4.01 -2.75
N ALA A 18 -13.41 4.32 -2.49
CA ALA A 18 -12.28 3.47 -2.90
C ALA A 18 -12.34 2.08 -2.22
N VAL A 19 -12.64 2.04 -0.91
CA VAL A 19 -12.83 0.77 -0.19
C VAL A 19 -14.02 0.00 -0.76
N HIS A 20 -15.14 0.66 -1.04
CA HIS A 20 -16.32 0.02 -1.60
C HIS A 20 -16.05 -0.64 -2.96
N TYR A 21 -15.30 0.05 -3.83
CA TYR A 21 -14.88 -0.51 -5.11
C TYR A 21 -14.07 -1.80 -4.93
N VAL A 22 -13.02 -1.77 -4.10
CA VAL A 22 -12.17 -2.95 -3.86
C VAL A 22 -12.94 -4.08 -3.20
N VAL A 23 -13.79 -3.78 -2.22
CA VAL A 23 -14.65 -4.78 -1.57
C VAL A 23 -15.61 -5.40 -2.59
N GLY A 24 -16.19 -4.61 -3.48
CA GLY A 24 -17.02 -5.12 -4.57
C GLY A 24 -16.28 -6.11 -5.47
N SER A 25 -15.04 -5.79 -5.88
CA SER A 25 -14.19 -6.69 -6.66
C SER A 25 -13.89 -8.00 -5.93
N LEU A 26 -13.50 -7.94 -4.65
CA LEU A 26 -13.24 -9.14 -3.85
C LEU A 26 -14.51 -9.97 -3.60
N CYS A 27 -15.65 -9.33 -3.39
CA CYS A 27 -16.94 -10.01 -3.27
C CYS A 27 -17.32 -10.72 -4.58
N GLN A 28 -16.98 -10.16 -5.75
CA GLN A 28 -17.20 -10.83 -7.04
C GLN A 28 -16.32 -12.07 -7.18
N GLU A 29 -15.03 -11.99 -6.84
CA GLU A 29 -14.14 -13.15 -6.86
C GLU A 29 -14.66 -14.28 -5.96
N VAL A 30 -15.18 -13.95 -4.77
CA VAL A 30 -15.77 -14.92 -3.85
C VAL A 30 -17.12 -15.45 -4.35
N ALA A 31 -17.94 -14.60 -4.97
CA ALA A 31 -19.20 -14.99 -5.60
C ALA A 31 -18.98 -16.06 -6.68
N ASP A 32 -17.99 -15.82 -7.54
CA ASP A 32 -17.63 -16.72 -8.63
C ASP A 32 -17.07 -18.06 -8.09
N ASP A 33 -16.17 -18.03 -7.10
CA ASP A 33 -15.58 -19.24 -6.48
C ASP A 33 -16.62 -20.10 -5.72
N LYS A 34 -17.67 -19.46 -5.18
CA LYS A 34 -18.68 -20.14 -4.37
C LYS A 34 -20.00 -20.38 -5.10
N GLU A 35 -20.13 -19.92 -6.34
CA GLU A 35 -21.36 -19.96 -7.13
C GLU A 35 -22.57 -19.35 -6.38
N ILE A 36 -22.34 -18.19 -5.73
CA ILE A 36 -23.37 -17.43 -5.00
C ILE A 36 -23.38 -15.96 -5.44
N ASP A 37 -24.50 -15.27 -5.20
CA ASP A 37 -24.59 -13.82 -5.44
C ASP A 37 -24.57 -13.00 -4.14
N PHE A 38 -23.94 -11.83 -4.18
CA PHE A 38 -24.04 -10.82 -3.13
C PHE A 38 -24.99 -9.69 -3.54
N SER A 39 -25.92 -9.32 -2.66
CA SER A 39 -26.74 -8.12 -2.87
C SER A 39 -25.89 -6.84 -2.74
N LYS A 40 -26.33 -5.76 -3.40
CA LYS A 40 -25.68 -4.44 -3.30
C LYS A 40 -25.59 -3.96 -1.85
N GLN A 41 -26.62 -4.25 -1.05
CA GLN A 41 -26.68 -3.90 0.36
C GLN A 41 -25.68 -4.71 1.19
N ALA A 42 -25.47 -5.99 0.88
CA ALA A 42 -24.46 -6.82 1.54
C ALA A 42 -23.05 -6.29 1.27
N ILE A 43 -22.73 -5.97 0.00
CA ILE A 43 -21.43 -5.38 -0.38
C ILE A 43 -21.23 -4.03 0.34
N ALA A 44 -22.25 -3.18 0.37
CA ALA A 44 -22.19 -1.90 1.09
C ALA A 44 -21.95 -2.09 2.60
N ALA A 45 -22.62 -3.07 3.22
CA ALA A 45 -22.43 -3.39 4.63
C ALA A 45 -21.01 -3.90 4.92
N ILE A 46 -20.48 -4.83 4.10
CA ILE A 46 -19.10 -5.33 4.22
C ILE A 46 -18.12 -4.17 4.05
N SER A 47 -18.33 -3.28 3.08
CA SER A 47 -17.50 -2.09 2.88
C SER A 47 -17.48 -1.18 4.11
N GLU A 48 -18.63 -0.92 4.73
CA GLU A 48 -18.71 -0.07 5.92
C GLU A 48 -18.08 -0.74 7.15
N ILE A 49 -18.19 -2.07 7.28
CA ILE A 49 -17.52 -2.83 8.34
C ILE A 49 -16.00 -2.74 8.16
N THR A 50 -15.50 -3.01 6.95
CA THR A 50 -14.06 -2.94 6.62
C THR A 50 -13.50 -1.55 6.88
N PHE A 51 -14.21 -0.48 6.47
CA PHE A 51 -13.77 0.89 6.72
C PHE A 51 -13.65 1.21 8.22
N ARG A 52 -14.64 0.81 9.03
CA ARG A 52 -14.59 0.98 10.49
C ARG A 52 -13.51 0.11 11.15
N GLN A 53 -13.26 -1.09 10.63
CA GLN A 53 -12.25 -1.99 11.15
C GLN A 53 -10.83 -1.39 11.02
N CYS A 54 -10.57 -0.62 9.96
CA CYS A 54 -9.31 0.10 9.79
C CYS A 54 -8.99 1.04 10.97
N GLU A 55 -10.00 1.66 11.58
CA GLU A 55 -9.78 2.53 12.75
C GLU A 55 -9.25 1.74 13.95
N SER A 56 -9.83 0.55 14.19
CA SER A 56 -9.38 -0.34 15.26
C SER A 56 -7.96 -0.83 14.99
N PHE A 57 -7.68 -1.23 13.75
CA PHE A 57 -6.34 -1.67 13.34
C PHE A 57 -5.30 -0.56 13.49
N ALA A 58 -5.61 0.68 13.07
CA ALA A 58 -4.68 1.80 13.20
C ALA A 58 -4.31 2.07 14.66
N LYS A 59 -5.31 2.09 15.56
CA LYS A 59 -5.11 2.29 17.01
C LYS A 59 -4.27 1.18 17.63
N ASP A 60 -4.58 -0.07 17.33
CA ASP A 60 -3.85 -1.22 17.85
C ASP A 60 -2.39 -1.22 17.37
N LEU A 61 -2.16 -0.96 16.08
CA LEU A 61 -0.79 -0.89 15.51
C LEU A 61 0.03 0.23 16.16
N GLU A 62 -0.57 1.40 16.39
CA GLU A 62 0.09 2.51 17.10
C GLU A 62 0.47 2.11 18.54
N ILE A 63 -0.44 1.44 19.25
CA ILE A 63 -0.20 0.95 20.61
C ILE A 63 0.92 -0.09 20.63
N PHE A 64 0.95 -1.02 19.68
CA PHE A 64 1.98 -2.07 19.61
C PHE A 64 3.37 -1.48 19.35
N ALA A 65 3.48 -0.55 18.39
CA ALA A 65 4.72 0.14 18.14
C ALA A 65 5.21 0.92 19.38
N ARG A 66 4.29 1.64 20.03
CA ARG A 66 4.59 2.41 21.26
C ARG A 66 5.01 1.50 22.42
N HIS A 67 4.37 0.33 22.58
CA HIS A 67 4.74 -0.65 23.59
C HIS A 67 6.19 -1.12 23.44
N ALA A 68 6.66 -1.27 22.21
CA ALA A 68 8.05 -1.57 21.88
C ALA A 68 8.97 -0.32 21.84
N LYS A 69 8.52 0.83 22.36
CA LYS A 69 9.25 2.12 22.37
C LYS A 69 9.61 2.64 20.97
N ARG A 70 8.80 2.32 19.95
CA ARG A 70 8.94 2.80 18.57
C ARG A 70 7.84 3.79 18.22
N THR A 71 8.11 4.66 17.26
CA THR A 71 7.11 5.55 16.61
C THR A 71 6.73 5.10 15.20
N THR A 72 7.50 4.18 14.63
CA THR A 72 7.26 3.60 13.31
C THR A 72 6.75 2.17 13.47
N ILE A 73 5.60 1.91 12.85
CA ILE A 73 4.97 0.58 12.78
C ILE A 73 5.80 -0.33 11.86
N ASN A 74 6.01 -1.58 12.26
CA ASN A 74 6.72 -2.60 11.48
C ASN A 74 5.87 -3.88 11.29
N MET A 75 6.45 -4.90 10.67
CA MET A 75 5.76 -6.18 10.42
C MET A 75 5.44 -6.96 11.71
N ASP A 76 6.20 -6.78 12.79
CA ASP A 76 5.92 -7.47 14.05
C ASP A 76 4.62 -6.96 14.68
N ASP A 77 4.35 -5.65 14.56
CA ASP A 77 3.08 -5.05 15.01
C ASP A 77 1.88 -5.62 14.22
N VAL A 78 2.04 -5.81 12.91
CA VAL A 78 1.02 -6.41 12.04
C VAL A 78 0.81 -7.90 12.35
N LYS A 79 1.89 -8.65 12.59
CA LYS A 79 1.79 -10.05 13.04
C LYS A 79 1.06 -10.13 14.39
N LEU A 80 1.33 -9.19 15.31
CA LEU A 80 0.68 -9.14 16.62
C LEU A 80 -0.84 -8.88 16.51
N LEU A 81 -1.28 -8.11 15.52
CA LEU A 81 -2.70 -7.89 15.22
C LEU A 81 -3.44 -9.23 14.95
N ALA A 82 -2.77 -10.19 14.30
CA ALA A 82 -3.33 -11.50 13.97
C ALA A 82 -3.23 -12.54 15.10
N ARG A 83 -2.64 -12.20 16.26
CA ARG A 83 -2.28 -13.16 17.34
C ARG A 83 -3.41 -14.04 17.87
N ARG A 84 -4.67 -13.60 17.74
CA ARG A 84 -5.84 -14.31 18.29
C ARG A 84 -6.25 -15.51 17.43
N SER A 85 -5.81 -15.58 16.18
CA SER A 85 -6.10 -16.69 15.27
C SER A 85 -4.79 -17.29 14.76
N ARG A 86 -4.55 -18.56 15.09
CA ARG A 86 -3.30 -19.25 14.71
C ARG A 86 -3.15 -19.36 13.19
N SER A 87 -4.23 -19.67 12.47
CA SER A 87 -4.21 -19.79 11.01
C SER A 87 -3.94 -18.44 10.35
N LEU A 88 -4.58 -17.38 10.84
CA LEU A 88 -4.36 -16.02 10.32
C LEU A 88 -2.94 -15.55 10.62
N TYR A 89 -2.43 -15.77 11.84
CA TYR A 89 -1.07 -15.41 12.22
C TYR A 89 -0.04 -16.10 11.31
N ALA A 90 -0.22 -17.40 11.04
CA ALA A 90 0.65 -18.15 10.14
C ALA A 90 0.61 -17.59 8.72
N HIS A 91 -0.58 -17.30 8.20
CA HIS A 91 -0.76 -16.72 6.86
C HIS A 91 -0.08 -15.35 6.73
N ILE A 92 -0.35 -14.43 7.66
CA ILE A 92 0.26 -13.09 7.68
C ILE A 92 1.78 -13.16 7.87
N SER A 93 2.26 -14.10 8.69
CA SER A 93 3.71 -14.29 8.87
C SER A 93 4.37 -14.72 7.56
N LYS A 94 3.77 -15.67 6.84
CA LYS A 94 4.25 -16.08 5.52
C LYS A 94 4.27 -14.91 4.54
N CYS A 95 3.21 -14.11 4.47
CA CYS A 95 3.18 -12.92 3.61
C CYS A 95 4.30 -11.92 3.96
N SER A 96 4.56 -11.70 5.25
CA SER A 96 5.67 -10.83 5.69
C SER A 96 7.03 -11.32 5.19
N ASP A 97 7.25 -12.64 5.22
CA ASP A 97 8.52 -13.23 4.80
C ASP A 97 8.68 -13.15 3.27
N GLU A 98 7.59 -13.35 2.50
CA GLU A 98 7.56 -13.17 1.05
C GLU A 98 7.85 -11.72 0.64
N ILE A 99 7.27 -10.73 1.35
CA ILE A 99 7.55 -9.30 1.12
C ILE A 99 9.03 -8.99 1.39
N ALA A 100 9.61 -9.55 2.44
CA ALA A 100 11.02 -9.38 2.77
C ALA A 100 11.94 -9.96 1.68
N ALA A 101 11.64 -11.18 1.21
CA ALA A 101 12.39 -11.83 0.13
C ALA A 101 12.33 -11.01 -1.18
N ASN A 102 11.14 -10.57 -1.59
CA ASN A 102 10.95 -9.74 -2.78
C ASN A 102 11.71 -8.41 -2.69
N SER A 103 11.76 -7.81 -1.50
CA SER A 103 12.49 -6.56 -1.26
C SER A 103 14.00 -6.72 -1.41
N LEU A 104 14.56 -7.89 -1.06
CA LEU A 104 15.98 -8.20 -1.25
C LEU A 104 16.32 -8.41 -2.72
N GLU A 105 15.50 -9.19 -3.45
CA GLU A 105 15.71 -9.42 -4.88
C GLU A 105 15.71 -8.13 -5.70
N GLN A 106 14.80 -7.21 -5.39
CA GLN A 106 14.74 -5.91 -6.07
C GLN A 106 16.00 -5.06 -5.81
N LYS A 107 16.57 -5.14 -4.60
CA LYS A 107 17.83 -4.45 -4.26
C LYS A 107 19.02 -5.03 -5.02
N GLU A 108 19.09 -6.36 -5.18
CA GLU A 108 20.14 -7.02 -5.96
C GLU A 108 20.05 -6.69 -7.46
N LYS A 109 18.84 -6.69 -8.03
CA LYS A 109 18.59 -6.30 -9.42
C LYS A 109 18.99 -4.84 -9.68
N LYS A 110 18.76 -3.92 -8.74
CA LYS A 110 19.22 -2.52 -8.83
C LYS A 110 20.74 -2.40 -8.76
N LYS A 111 21.41 -3.13 -7.85
CA LYS A 111 22.88 -3.14 -7.76
C LYS A 111 23.55 -3.69 -9.02
N LYS A 112 22.98 -4.72 -9.67
CA LYS A 112 23.52 -5.26 -10.94
C LYS A 112 23.38 -4.26 -12.10
N LYS A 113 22.28 -3.49 -12.19
CA LYS A 113 22.11 -2.44 -13.21
C LYS A 113 23.06 -1.26 -13.04
N SER A 114 23.42 -0.87 -11.82
CA SER A 114 24.40 0.21 -11.60
C SER A 114 25.83 -0.18 -11.98
N VAL A 115 26.16 -1.47 -11.98
CA VAL A 115 27.52 -1.95 -12.35
C VAL A 115 27.68 -2.10 -13.87
N SER A 116 26.61 -2.36 -14.63
CA SER A 116 26.68 -2.53 -16.09
C SER A 116 26.61 -1.23 -16.91
N GLY A 117 26.39 -0.07 -16.28
CA GLY A 117 26.20 1.22 -16.97
C GLY A 117 27.44 2.14 -17.03
N GLY A 118 28.57 1.74 -16.45
CA GLY A 118 29.75 2.59 -16.32
C GLY A 118 30.91 2.19 -17.25
N ASN A 119 30.77 2.39 -18.57
CA ASN A 119 31.91 2.63 -19.46
C ASN A 119 31.48 2.94 -20.91
N VAL A 120 31.18 4.21 -21.21
CA VAL A 120 31.51 4.82 -22.51
C VAL A 120 31.88 6.28 -22.25
N SER A 121 33.15 6.54 -22.02
CA SER A 121 33.77 7.87 -22.15
C SER A 121 34.55 7.86 -23.47
N ARG A 122 34.14 8.69 -24.43
CA ARG A 122 35.02 9.19 -25.50
C ARG A 122 34.64 10.64 -25.79
N ASN A 123 35.57 11.53 -25.48
CA ASN A 123 35.57 12.95 -25.84
C ASN A 123 35.60 13.14 -27.35
N SER A 124 34.96 14.21 -27.82
CA SER A 124 35.45 15.04 -28.92
C SER A 124 34.79 16.42 -28.85
N ASP A 125 35.57 17.42 -28.45
CA ASP A 125 35.28 18.84 -28.70
C ASP A 125 35.25 19.11 -30.21
N MET A 126 34.28 19.90 -30.69
CA MET A 126 34.52 20.94 -31.69
C MET A 126 33.34 21.92 -31.76
N ASP A 127 33.68 23.21 -31.73
CA ASP A 127 32.84 24.41 -31.83
C ASP A 127 31.70 24.38 -32.86
N THR A 128 30.59 25.07 -32.57
CA THR A 128 29.87 25.86 -33.58
C THR A 128 28.88 26.87 -32.96
N VAL A 129 29.33 28.14 -32.94
CA VAL A 129 28.64 29.38 -33.38
C VAL A 129 27.14 29.56 -33.09
N VAL A 130 26.86 30.62 -32.31
CA VAL A 130 25.58 31.31 -32.08
C VAL A 130 25.09 32.02 -33.37
N PRO A 131 23.76 32.11 -33.59
CA PRO A 131 23.20 33.46 -33.70
C PRO A 131 21.86 33.64 -32.96
N GLU A 132 21.71 34.84 -32.38
CA GLU A 132 20.43 35.45 -32.01
C GLU A 132 19.47 35.49 -33.20
N SER A 133 18.17 35.39 -32.93
CA SER A 133 17.16 36.17 -33.64
C SER A 133 15.96 36.39 -32.72
N LYS A 134 15.66 37.68 -32.51
CA LYS A 134 14.43 38.21 -31.90
C LYS A 134 13.26 38.07 -32.87
N ASP A 135 12.08 37.85 -32.32
CA ASP A 135 10.89 38.67 -32.59
C ASP A 135 10.11 38.83 -31.27
#